data_AF-A0A136HJK5-F1
#
_entry.id   AF-A0A136HJK5-F1
#
_cell.length_a   1.000
_cell.length_b   1.000
_cell.length_c   1.000
_cell.angle_alpha   90.00
_cell.angle_beta   90.00
_cell.angle_gamma   90.00
#
_symmetry.space_group_name_H-M   'P 1'
#
loop_
_entity.id
_entity.type
_entity.pdbx_description
1 polymer ?
#
loop_
_entity_poly.entity_id
_entity_poly.type
_entity_poly.pdbx_seq_one_letter_code
_entity_poly.pdbx_strand_id
1 'polypeptide(L)'
;MQKEHHEQCRDYYESVFHDHLTSSGSKEKAFDACLHRFLNQSPKGKNLTAKARAYGLATTGLWTDSKTVSDSALASLALSKLLHNDDTFPTQLADQLASQNPDTLRWAIRYSGLFERTQAPIWLHLRSKYTSQDWITFFDVCDRLLEKLRPFDQIIEHAERALQKLSLLELLSYLSVIACSNMLEESPDKLQQQWNVYDRIIQRKLKFCSHKDFQLNDKTIGKSIKRHLSSLLLPSNSGWCESAHQNIEDLACLIAATSERIDYEDSIDWFRFDPLCAYQMVTGESVIYNMNDAGTREWEKTGHKYDLLLIYWVNRAMEEFASTDLVKQTIGLPENHEGNRLAYIKAIKSKLQLKEIYGLDDHITLNDSKPVPLFQLLLASELNSQFFEESFIQPLQELAHTTQCTTEALSILAFDGFTQGENRLPITWSTTSEKAKRIKGWTVCDEYPNGSIAIADAIIKFWSNDLKSQTSKTKITSEMKAPRISELPYNKIGQYIFQFPWVAGKQNNLTAAVNSLRRLGMHRNELQEETRRVEQRLGELFKQRGFNVVVGYHPPINGKDNPGEIDLICHLDGKLLLLEVKSGYIRRSTKEVWLHRTNTLRKAAWQLNRKREALMVILPFLAGTKSRS
;
A
#
# COMPACT_ATOMS: atom_id res chain seq x y z
N MET A 1 18.97 -30.82 -18.54
CA MET A 1 17.78 -29.97 -18.29
C MET A 1 18.05 -28.76 -17.37
N GLN A 2 18.28 -28.88 -16.05
CA GLN A 2 18.56 -27.67 -15.22
C GLN A 2 19.85 -26.94 -15.63
N LYS A 3 20.95 -27.67 -15.87
CA LYS A 3 22.23 -27.12 -16.35
C LYS A 3 22.09 -26.42 -17.72
N GLU A 4 21.27 -26.98 -18.59
CA GLU A 4 20.98 -26.46 -19.93
C GLU A 4 20.18 -25.14 -19.89
N HIS A 5 19.23 -25.01 -18.95
CA HIS A 5 18.49 -23.75 -18.75
C HIS A 5 19.36 -22.63 -18.15
N HIS A 6 20.35 -22.99 -17.32
CA HIS A 6 21.31 -22.04 -16.75
C HIS A 6 22.25 -21.49 -17.83
N GLU A 7 22.81 -22.37 -18.66
CA GLU A 7 23.65 -22.02 -19.81
C GLU A 7 22.88 -21.14 -20.81
N GLN A 8 21.64 -21.51 -21.14
CA GLN A 8 20.78 -20.70 -22.00
C GLN A 8 20.56 -19.27 -21.47
N CYS A 9 20.37 -19.11 -20.16
CA CYS A 9 20.21 -17.77 -19.57
C CYS A 9 21.53 -16.97 -19.62
N ARG A 10 22.67 -17.61 -19.35
CA ARG A 10 23.99 -16.98 -19.43
C ARG A 10 24.28 -16.47 -20.84
N ASP A 11 24.13 -17.36 -21.83
CA ASP A 11 24.40 -17.05 -23.24
C ASP A 11 23.50 -15.92 -23.75
N TYR A 12 22.25 -15.86 -23.28
CA TYR A 12 21.34 -14.75 -23.58
C TYR A 12 21.89 -13.40 -23.09
N TYR A 13 22.37 -13.31 -21.84
CA TYR A 13 22.89 -12.05 -21.31
C TYR A 13 24.21 -11.64 -21.97
N GLU A 14 25.07 -12.61 -22.32
CA GLU A 14 26.32 -12.35 -23.04
C GLU A 14 26.03 -11.85 -24.47
N SER A 15 25.04 -12.43 -25.16
CA SER A 15 24.58 -11.95 -26.47
C SER A 15 24.04 -10.52 -26.37
N VAL A 16 23.18 -10.22 -25.40
CA VAL A 16 22.65 -8.85 -25.21
C VAL A 16 23.80 -7.86 -24.96
N PHE A 17 24.79 -8.23 -24.15
CA PHE A 17 25.95 -7.38 -23.89
C PHE A 17 26.73 -7.11 -25.18
N HIS A 18 27.04 -8.15 -25.95
CA HIS A 18 27.82 -8.03 -27.17
C HIS A 18 27.12 -7.18 -28.24
N ASP A 19 25.82 -7.37 -28.42
CA ASP A 19 25.00 -6.60 -29.36
C ASP A 19 24.97 -5.10 -28.99
N HIS A 20 24.78 -4.79 -27.71
CA HIS A 20 24.77 -3.41 -27.23
C HIS A 20 26.16 -2.77 -27.21
N LEU A 21 27.21 -3.56 -26.95
CA LEU A 21 28.59 -3.06 -27.02
C LEU A 21 28.95 -2.68 -28.45
N THR A 22 28.57 -3.52 -29.43
CA THR A 22 28.81 -3.28 -30.86
C THR A 22 28.06 -2.05 -31.36
N SER A 23 26.82 -1.84 -30.93
CA SER A 23 25.99 -0.72 -31.39
C SER A 23 26.29 0.61 -30.69
N SER A 24 26.60 0.58 -29.39
CA SER A 24 26.78 1.80 -28.58
C SER A 24 28.23 2.20 -28.34
N GLY A 25 29.18 1.28 -28.55
CA GLY A 25 30.60 1.47 -28.22
C GLY A 25 30.90 1.61 -26.72
N SER A 26 29.90 1.47 -25.85
CA SER A 26 30.03 1.71 -24.40
C SER A 26 29.75 0.42 -23.62
N LYS A 27 30.75 -0.01 -22.84
CA LYS A 27 30.62 -1.16 -21.92
C LYS A 27 29.56 -0.91 -20.84
N GLU A 28 29.51 0.31 -20.30
CA GLU A 28 28.51 0.73 -19.29
C GLU A 28 27.08 0.57 -19.83
N LYS A 29 26.80 1.11 -21.03
CA LYS A 29 25.47 0.99 -21.66
C LYS A 29 25.11 -0.45 -21.98
N ALA A 30 26.08 -1.24 -22.44
CA ALA A 30 25.88 -2.66 -22.72
C ALA A 30 25.57 -3.45 -21.44
N PHE A 31 26.28 -3.16 -20.35
CA PHE A 31 26.06 -3.77 -19.06
C PHE A 31 24.68 -3.43 -18.50
N ASP A 32 24.31 -2.15 -18.47
CA ASP A 32 22.98 -1.70 -18.02
C ASP A 32 21.85 -2.30 -18.85
N ALA A 33 22.04 -2.48 -20.17
CA ALA A 33 21.08 -3.17 -21.02
C ALA A 33 20.82 -4.61 -20.55
N CYS A 34 21.89 -5.36 -20.21
CA CYS A 34 21.76 -6.71 -19.64
C CYS A 34 21.02 -6.70 -18.30
N LEU A 35 21.40 -5.78 -17.40
CA LEU A 35 20.76 -5.66 -16.09
C LEU A 35 19.27 -5.30 -16.23
N HIS A 36 18.90 -4.44 -17.18
CA HIS A 36 17.50 -4.16 -17.49
C HIS A 36 16.74 -5.39 -17.94
N ARG A 37 17.31 -6.23 -18.84
CA ARG A 37 16.68 -7.48 -19.29
C ARG A 37 16.44 -8.43 -18.13
N PHE A 38 17.43 -8.63 -17.27
CA PHE A 38 17.30 -9.47 -16.07
C PHE A 38 16.24 -8.94 -15.09
N LEU A 39 16.30 -7.65 -14.74
CA LEU A 39 15.33 -7.01 -13.85
C LEU A 39 13.89 -7.04 -14.42
N ASN A 40 13.75 -7.16 -15.75
CA ASN A 40 12.48 -7.33 -16.45
C ASN A 40 12.10 -8.80 -16.68
N GLN A 41 12.75 -9.74 -15.98
CA GLN A 41 12.47 -11.18 -16.02
C GLN A 41 12.65 -11.81 -17.40
N SER A 42 13.60 -11.31 -18.19
CA SER A 42 14.00 -11.90 -19.48
C SER A 42 15.31 -12.69 -19.32
N PRO A 43 15.51 -13.79 -20.07
CA PRO A 43 14.66 -14.32 -21.14
C PRO A 43 13.38 -14.99 -20.62
N LYS A 44 12.32 -14.94 -21.43
CA LYS A 44 11.05 -15.64 -21.17
C LYS A 44 11.08 -17.00 -21.87
N GLY A 45 10.62 -18.04 -21.20
CA GLY A 45 10.52 -19.38 -21.79
C GLY A 45 9.86 -20.37 -20.84
N LYS A 46 9.32 -21.46 -21.38
CA LYS A 46 8.86 -22.59 -20.57
C LYS A 46 10.06 -23.12 -19.77
N ASN A 47 9.90 -23.32 -18.47
CA ASN A 47 10.93 -23.82 -17.54
C ASN A 47 12.12 -22.88 -17.22
N LEU A 48 12.11 -21.61 -17.67
CA LEU A 48 13.08 -20.60 -17.25
C LEU A 48 12.61 -19.90 -15.97
N THR A 49 13.08 -20.39 -14.82
CA THR A 49 12.72 -19.85 -13.50
C THR A 49 13.50 -18.58 -13.16
N ALA A 50 13.03 -17.83 -12.16
CA ALA A 50 13.77 -16.67 -11.63
C ALA A 50 15.17 -17.06 -11.12
N LYS A 51 15.28 -18.26 -10.52
CA LYS A 51 16.53 -18.85 -10.04
C LYS A 51 17.50 -19.16 -11.20
N ALA A 52 17.01 -19.76 -12.29
CA ALA A 52 17.83 -20.02 -13.48
C ALA A 52 18.36 -18.72 -14.11
N ARG A 53 17.52 -17.68 -14.19
CA ARG A 53 17.93 -16.35 -14.66
C ARG A 53 19.00 -15.72 -13.77
N ALA A 54 18.84 -15.85 -12.45
CA ALA A 54 19.79 -15.32 -11.48
C ALA A 54 21.15 -16.00 -11.63
N TYR A 55 21.17 -17.35 -11.64
CA TYR A 55 22.40 -18.11 -11.85
C TYR A 55 23.06 -17.78 -13.20
N GLY A 56 22.27 -17.70 -14.29
CA GLY A 56 22.77 -17.36 -15.62
C GLY A 56 23.48 -16.00 -15.65
N LEU A 57 22.89 -14.96 -15.06
CA LEU A 57 23.53 -13.63 -15.01
C LEU A 57 24.76 -13.62 -14.10
N ALA A 58 24.69 -14.28 -12.93
CA ALA A 58 25.77 -14.31 -11.95
C ALA A 58 27.02 -15.05 -12.46
N THR A 59 26.87 -15.95 -13.42
CA THR A 59 27.98 -16.73 -14.00
C THR A 59 28.55 -16.13 -15.29
N THR A 60 28.05 -14.97 -15.73
CA THR A 60 28.64 -14.24 -16.86
C THR A 60 29.96 -13.59 -16.49
N GLY A 61 30.85 -13.42 -17.48
CA GLY A 61 32.08 -12.64 -17.32
C GLY A 61 31.87 -11.12 -17.18
N LEU A 62 30.61 -10.65 -17.24
CA LEU A 62 30.27 -9.22 -17.28
C LEU A 62 30.60 -8.47 -15.98
N TRP A 63 30.70 -9.18 -14.86
CA TRP A 63 31.00 -8.60 -13.55
C TRP A 63 32.49 -8.32 -13.33
N THR A 64 33.39 -8.77 -14.22
CA THR A 64 34.86 -8.71 -14.04
C THR A 64 35.45 -7.31 -14.19
N ASP A 65 34.77 -6.40 -14.90
CA ASP A 65 35.23 -5.03 -15.08
C ASP A 65 34.74 -4.14 -13.94
N SER A 66 35.61 -3.97 -12.93
CA SER A 66 35.32 -3.18 -11.72
C SER A 66 34.81 -1.77 -12.03
N LYS A 67 35.35 -1.09 -13.05
CA LYS A 67 34.89 0.26 -13.40
C LYS A 67 33.45 0.23 -13.92
N THR A 68 33.16 -0.66 -14.88
CA THR A 68 31.82 -0.82 -15.45
C THR A 68 30.78 -1.18 -14.37
N VAL A 69 31.15 -2.00 -13.39
CA VAL A 69 30.27 -2.37 -12.27
C VAL A 69 29.99 -1.17 -11.35
N SER A 70 31.02 -0.40 -10.98
CA SER A 70 30.87 0.78 -10.11
C SER A 70 30.09 1.92 -10.77
N ASP A 71 30.26 2.12 -12.07
CA ASP A 71 29.62 3.21 -12.81
C ASP A 71 28.14 2.91 -13.16
N SER A 72 27.71 1.65 -13.01
CA SER A 72 26.33 1.23 -13.29
C SER A 72 25.35 1.65 -12.19
N ALA A 73 24.31 2.40 -12.59
CA ALA A 73 23.21 2.77 -11.71
C ALA A 73 22.29 1.58 -11.34
N LEU A 74 22.47 0.41 -11.97
CA LEU A 74 21.60 -0.75 -11.81
C LEU A 74 22.29 -1.94 -11.14
N ALA A 75 23.63 -1.94 -11.04
CA ALA A 75 24.40 -3.07 -10.53
C ALA A 75 23.91 -3.53 -9.15
N SER A 76 23.81 -2.63 -8.17
CA SER A 76 23.32 -2.97 -6.83
C SER A 76 21.89 -3.50 -6.83
N LEU A 77 21.01 -2.94 -7.67
CA LEU A 77 19.62 -3.41 -7.77
C LEU A 77 19.56 -4.80 -8.40
N ALA A 78 20.32 -5.08 -9.46
CA ALA A 78 20.38 -6.39 -10.09
C ALA A 78 20.99 -7.43 -9.13
N LEU A 79 22.13 -7.12 -8.52
CA LEU A 79 22.77 -7.95 -7.51
C LEU A 79 21.82 -8.25 -6.35
N SER A 80 21.00 -7.29 -5.91
CA SER A 80 20.04 -7.56 -4.84
C SER A 80 19.01 -8.64 -5.20
N LYS A 81 18.61 -8.75 -6.48
CA LYS A 81 17.76 -9.85 -6.97
C LYS A 81 18.52 -11.16 -7.11
N LEU A 82 19.82 -11.11 -7.43
CA LEU A 82 20.69 -12.28 -7.42
C LEU A 82 20.86 -12.83 -6.00
N LEU A 83 21.15 -11.97 -5.03
CA LEU A 83 21.30 -12.31 -3.61
C LEU A 83 20.01 -12.85 -2.98
N HIS A 84 18.83 -12.59 -3.56
CA HIS A 84 17.59 -13.24 -3.12
C HIS A 84 17.59 -14.77 -3.37
N ASN A 85 18.42 -15.25 -4.31
CA ASN A 85 18.69 -16.66 -4.59
C ASN A 85 20.14 -17.00 -4.20
N ASP A 86 20.52 -16.64 -2.96
CA ASP A 86 21.88 -16.73 -2.44
C ASP A 86 22.46 -18.15 -2.47
N ASP A 87 21.61 -19.17 -2.38
CA ASP A 87 21.99 -20.58 -2.51
C ASP A 87 22.58 -20.94 -3.90
N THR A 88 22.36 -20.08 -4.90
CA THR A 88 22.92 -20.23 -6.25
C THR A 88 23.91 -19.13 -6.63
N PHE A 89 24.19 -18.20 -5.73
CA PHE A 89 25.12 -17.12 -6.00
C PHE A 89 26.56 -17.64 -5.88
N PRO A 90 27.43 -17.46 -6.89
CA PRO A 90 28.81 -17.96 -6.81
C PRO A 90 29.63 -17.24 -5.73
N THR A 91 30.28 -17.98 -4.84
CA THR A 91 31.16 -17.38 -3.81
C THR A 91 32.35 -16.65 -4.42
N GLN A 92 32.86 -17.09 -5.57
CA GLN A 92 33.93 -16.38 -6.29
C GLN A 92 33.47 -15.00 -6.76
N LEU A 93 32.21 -14.86 -7.21
CA LEU A 93 31.66 -13.56 -7.56
C LEU A 93 31.47 -12.69 -6.31
N ALA A 94 31.00 -13.27 -5.21
CA ALA A 94 30.89 -12.56 -3.94
C ALA A 94 32.24 -12.01 -3.49
N ASP A 95 33.30 -12.83 -3.63
CA ASP A 95 34.66 -12.44 -3.28
C ASP A 95 35.17 -11.29 -4.15
N GLN A 96 35.01 -11.43 -5.46
CA GLN A 96 35.43 -10.42 -6.42
C GLN A 96 34.74 -9.08 -6.15
N LEU A 97 33.42 -9.09 -5.96
CA LEU A 97 32.65 -7.89 -5.66
C LEU A 97 33.02 -7.27 -4.31
N ALA A 98 33.25 -8.09 -3.29
CA ALA A 98 33.62 -7.61 -1.96
C ALA A 98 35.01 -6.94 -1.93
N SER A 99 35.92 -7.39 -2.81
CA SER A 99 37.27 -6.82 -2.96
C SER A 99 37.33 -5.64 -3.93
N GLN A 100 36.63 -5.70 -5.07
CA GLN A 100 36.78 -4.73 -6.16
C GLN A 100 35.65 -3.70 -6.24
N ASN A 101 34.45 -4.01 -5.70
CA ASN A 101 33.26 -3.15 -5.75
C ASN A 101 32.48 -3.18 -4.42
N PRO A 102 33.13 -2.95 -3.26
CA PRO A 102 32.51 -3.15 -1.94
C PRO A 102 31.26 -2.32 -1.72
N ASP A 103 31.19 -1.07 -2.20
CA ASP A 103 30.00 -0.23 -2.10
C ASP A 103 28.81 -0.80 -2.87
N THR A 104 29.06 -1.28 -4.09
CA THR A 104 28.02 -1.87 -4.93
C THR A 104 27.42 -3.11 -4.26
N LEU A 105 28.28 -3.96 -3.67
CA LEU A 105 27.85 -5.15 -2.95
C LEU A 105 27.12 -4.81 -1.64
N ARG A 106 27.62 -3.86 -0.83
CA ARG A 106 26.94 -3.40 0.39
C ARG A 106 25.54 -2.89 0.10
N TRP A 107 25.36 -2.10 -0.96
CA TRP A 107 24.03 -1.67 -1.42
C TRP A 107 23.16 -2.83 -1.89
N ALA A 108 23.73 -3.81 -2.59
CA ALA A 108 22.98 -5.01 -2.97
C ALA A 108 22.49 -5.80 -1.74
N ILE A 109 23.33 -5.92 -0.70
CA ILE A 109 22.99 -6.54 0.58
C ILE A 109 21.86 -5.78 1.27
N ARG A 110 21.96 -4.44 1.34
CA ARG A 110 20.90 -3.54 1.87
C ARG A 110 19.57 -3.77 1.14
N TYR A 111 19.52 -3.62 -0.18
CA TYR A 111 18.29 -3.79 -0.96
C TYR A 111 17.69 -5.20 -0.84
N SER A 112 18.52 -6.24 -0.85
CA SER A 112 18.07 -7.63 -0.75
C SER A 112 17.57 -8.01 0.63
N GLY A 113 18.04 -7.34 1.69
CA GLY A 113 17.84 -7.80 3.07
C GLY A 113 18.61 -9.09 3.35
N LEU A 114 19.75 -9.33 2.68
CA LEU A 114 20.55 -10.55 2.90
C LEU A 114 20.96 -10.67 4.38
N PHE A 115 21.30 -9.55 5.03
CA PHE A 115 21.69 -9.53 6.44
C PHE A 115 20.58 -10.00 7.40
N GLU A 116 19.30 -9.80 7.05
CA GLU A 116 18.16 -10.29 7.83
C GLU A 116 18.09 -11.84 7.82
N ARG A 117 18.65 -12.48 6.79
CA ARG A 117 18.73 -13.93 6.67
C ARG A 117 20.07 -14.40 7.20
N THR A 118 20.23 -14.38 8.52
CA THR A 118 21.52 -14.63 9.20
C THR A 118 22.15 -16.00 8.90
N GLN A 119 21.37 -16.95 8.40
CA GLN A 119 21.82 -18.30 8.00
C GLN A 119 22.06 -18.45 6.49
N ALA A 120 21.94 -17.38 5.70
CA ALA A 120 22.17 -17.40 4.26
C ALA A 120 23.65 -17.74 3.95
N PRO A 121 23.96 -18.74 3.10
CA PRO A 121 25.33 -19.12 2.76
C PRO A 121 26.25 -17.95 2.38
N ILE A 122 25.79 -17.02 1.54
CA ILE A 122 26.61 -15.87 1.12
C ILE A 122 26.86 -14.90 2.27
N TRP A 123 25.89 -14.72 3.17
CA TRP A 123 26.08 -13.87 4.34
C TRP A 123 27.18 -14.43 5.25
N LEU A 124 27.11 -15.73 5.56
CA LEU A 124 28.10 -16.41 6.39
C LEU A 124 29.49 -16.41 5.73
N HIS A 125 29.56 -16.64 4.42
CA HIS A 125 30.80 -16.60 3.63
C HIS A 125 31.47 -15.23 3.67
N LEU A 126 30.71 -14.14 3.45
CA LEU A 126 31.26 -12.79 3.48
C LEU A 126 31.80 -12.43 4.88
N ARG A 127 31.06 -12.81 5.93
CA ARG A 127 31.47 -12.54 7.32
C ARG A 127 32.72 -13.28 7.75
N SER A 128 32.91 -14.52 7.31
CA SER A 128 34.08 -15.31 7.71
C SER A 128 35.36 -14.85 7.01
N LYS A 129 35.24 -14.26 5.82
CA LYS A 129 36.37 -13.94 4.94
C LYS A 129 36.80 -12.47 4.95
N TYR A 130 35.86 -11.53 5.11
CA TYR A 130 36.15 -10.10 5.00
C TYR A 130 36.25 -9.41 6.36
N THR A 131 37.49 -9.02 6.72
CA THR A 131 37.84 -8.49 8.06
C THR A 131 38.43 -7.07 8.01
N SER A 132 38.35 -6.37 6.87
CA SER A 132 38.70 -4.95 6.83
C SER A 132 37.74 -4.14 7.71
N GLN A 133 38.22 -3.03 8.28
CA GLN A 133 37.43 -2.20 9.20
C GLN A 133 36.06 -1.77 8.63
N ASP A 134 35.98 -1.43 7.34
CA ASP A 134 34.73 -1.03 6.69
C ASP A 134 33.70 -2.16 6.62
N TRP A 135 34.15 -3.38 6.32
CA TRP A 135 33.31 -4.58 6.30
C TRP A 135 32.85 -4.98 7.70
N ILE A 136 33.76 -4.95 8.68
CA ILE A 136 33.42 -5.20 10.09
C ILE A 136 32.34 -4.20 10.54
N THR A 137 32.57 -2.90 10.31
CA THR A 137 31.61 -1.84 10.65
C THR A 137 30.25 -2.09 9.98
N PHE A 138 30.23 -2.47 8.70
CA PHE A 138 28.99 -2.79 8.00
C PHE A 138 28.24 -3.98 8.61
N PHE A 139 28.95 -5.07 8.94
CA PHE A 139 28.36 -6.24 9.58
C PHE A 139 27.83 -5.93 10.98
N ASP A 140 28.59 -5.18 11.78
CA ASP A 140 28.20 -4.81 13.15
C ASP A 140 26.96 -3.90 13.15
N VAL A 141 26.87 -2.96 12.20
CA VAL A 141 25.65 -2.16 12.01
C VAL A 141 24.45 -3.05 11.66
N CYS A 142 24.62 -3.99 10.72
CA CYS A 142 23.55 -4.91 10.35
C CYS A 142 23.08 -5.74 11.55
N ASP A 143 24.01 -6.24 12.36
CA ASP A 143 23.69 -7.00 13.57
C ASP A 143 22.96 -6.12 14.59
N ARG A 144 23.45 -4.90 14.80
CA ARG A 144 22.87 -3.97 15.76
C ARG A 144 21.44 -3.60 15.39
N LEU A 145 21.13 -3.42 14.10
CA LEU A 145 19.78 -3.18 13.62
C LEU A 145 18.85 -4.38 13.93
N LEU A 146 19.32 -5.62 13.76
CA LEU A 146 18.52 -6.81 14.04
C LEU A 146 18.39 -7.12 15.53
N GLU A 147 19.42 -6.85 16.33
CA GLU A 147 19.39 -7.02 17.79
C GLU A 147 18.28 -6.20 18.45
N LYS A 148 18.02 -5.01 17.93
CA LYS A 148 16.96 -4.12 18.45
C LYS A 148 15.56 -4.71 18.36
N LEU A 149 15.32 -5.65 17.44
CA LEU A 149 14.03 -6.29 17.27
C LEU A 149 13.73 -7.34 18.37
N ARG A 150 14.75 -8.04 18.87
CA ARG A 150 14.59 -9.24 19.71
C ARG A 150 13.83 -9.00 21.02
N PRO A 151 14.09 -7.93 21.79
CA PRO A 151 13.37 -7.68 23.04
C PRO A 151 11.86 -7.52 22.80
N PHE A 152 11.48 -6.81 21.75
CA PHE A 152 10.08 -6.59 21.42
C PHE A 152 9.41 -7.87 20.89
N ASP A 153 10.11 -8.69 20.11
CA ASP A 153 9.60 -10.00 19.70
C ASP A 153 9.26 -10.88 20.91
N GLN A 154 10.10 -10.88 21.95
CA GLN A 154 9.85 -11.62 23.20
C GLN A 154 8.66 -11.06 23.99
N ILE A 155 8.54 -9.73 24.09
CA ILE A 155 7.41 -9.08 24.77
C ILE A 155 6.10 -9.39 24.03
N ILE A 156 6.09 -9.27 22.70
CA ILE A 156 4.94 -9.59 21.85
C ILE A 156 4.52 -11.04 22.08
N GLU A 157 5.46 -12.00 22.01
CA GLU A 157 5.13 -13.41 22.23
C GLU A 157 4.58 -13.70 23.64
N HIS A 158 5.06 -12.99 24.65
CA HIS A 158 4.56 -13.12 26.02
C HIS A 158 3.15 -12.56 26.16
N ALA A 159 2.89 -11.35 25.66
CA ALA A 159 1.58 -10.72 25.69
C ALA A 159 0.56 -11.51 24.86
N GLU A 160 0.94 -12.03 23.68
CA GLU A 160 0.08 -12.91 22.89
C GLU A 160 -0.29 -14.20 23.62
N ARG A 161 0.63 -14.78 24.41
CA ARG A 161 0.36 -15.95 25.25
C ARG A 161 -0.60 -15.63 26.38
N ALA A 162 -0.52 -14.45 26.99
CA ALA A 162 -1.47 -14.01 28.01
C ALA A 162 -2.89 -13.84 27.43
N LEU A 163 -2.98 -13.24 26.24
CA LEU A 163 -4.24 -12.97 25.53
C LEU A 163 -4.80 -14.16 24.71
N GLN A 164 -4.13 -15.31 24.72
CA GLN A 164 -4.45 -16.43 23.82
C GLN A 164 -5.89 -16.94 23.96
N LYS A 165 -6.48 -16.82 25.16
CA LYS A 165 -7.82 -17.32 25.50
C LYS A 165 -8.95 -16.45 24.94
N LEU A 166 -8.66 -15.20 24.57
CA LEU A 166 -9.66 -14.30 24.00
C LEU A 166 -10.06 -14.80 22.61
N SER A 167 -11.35 -14.77 22.29
CA SER A 167 -11.81 -14.92 20.91
C SER A 167 -11.41 -13.69 20.07
N LEU A 168 -11.60 -13.77 18.75
CA LEU A 168 -11.38 -12.63 17.86
C LEU A 168 -12.24 -11.41 18.27
N LEU A 169 -13.51 -11.62 18.58
CA LEU A 169 -14.43 -10.55 19.00
C LEU A 169 -13.96 -9.85 20.28
N GLU A 170 -13.47 -10.63 21.25
CA GLU A 170 -13.05 -10.12 22.56
C GLU A 170 -11.77 -9.27 22.43
N LEU A 171 -10.80 -9.74 21.65
CA LEU A 171 -9.60 -8.97 21.34
C LEU A 171 -9.96 -7.64 20.66
N LEU A 172 -10.82 -7.67 19.64
CA LEU A 172 -11.25 -6.47 18.91
C LEU A 172 -12.02 -5.49 19.81
N SER A 173 -12.75 -5.99 20.82
CA SER A 173 -13.48 -5.17 21.78
C SER A 173 -12.52 -4.38 22.68
N TYR A 174 -11.53 -5.05 23.28
CA TYR A 174 -10.50 -4.37 24.09
C TYR A 174 -9.63 -3.44 23.25
N LEU A 175 -9.24 -3.87 22.05
CA LEU A 175 -8.47 -3.04 21.12
C LEU A 175 -9.22 -1.76 20.78
N SER A 176 -10.55 -1.83 20.61
CA SER A 176 -11.35 -0.64 20.33
C SER A 176 -11.44 0.34 21.50
N VAL A 177 -11.40 -0.14 22.74
CA VAL A 177 -11.33 0.74 23.93
C VAL A 177 -10.02 1.53 23.93
N ILE A 178 -8.89 0.84 23.76
CA ILE A 178 -7.55 1.48 23.72
C ILE A 178 -7.45 2.44 22.52
N ALA A 179 -7.95 2.03 21.35
CA ALA A 179 -7.91 2.85 20.14
C ALA A 179 -8.72 4.15 20.27
N CYS A 180 -9.83 4.14 21.01
CA CYS A 180 -10.57 5.36 21.34
C CYS A 180 -9.73 6.32 22.19
N SER A 181 -8.94 5.83 23.16
CA SER A 181 -8.01 6.67 23.92
C SER A 181 -6.92 7.25 23.04
N ASN A 182 -6.24 6.41 22.25
CA ASN A 182 -5.16 6.87 21.37
C ASN A 182 -5.65 7.94 20.37
N MET A 183 -6.88 7.80 19.85
CA MET A 183 -7.48 8.77 18.94
C MET A 183 -7.67 10.17 19.56
N LEU A 184 -7.87 10.27 20.87
CA LEU A 184 -8.05 11.55 21.56
C LEU A 184 -6.71 12.25 21.83
N GLU A 185 -5.63 11.49 21.97
CA GLU A 185 -4.31 11.99 22.39
C GLU A 185 -3.34 12.24 21.22
N GLU A 186 -3.53 11.53 20.11
CA GLU A 186 -2.55 11.50 19.01
C GLU A 186 -2.84 12.49 17.87
N SER A 187 -1.77 12.93 17.21
CA SER A 187 -1.89 13.64 15.95
C SER A 187 -2.41 12.73 14.83
N PRO A 188 -2.98 13.27 13.74
CA PRO A 188 -3.46 12.47 12.61
C PRO A 188 -2.41 11.51 12.02
N ASP A 189 -1.14 11.93 11.96
CA ASP A 189 -0.04 11.10 11.45
C ASP A 189 0.26 9.91 12.38
N LYS A 190 0.26 10.14 13.70
CA LYS A 190 0.45 9.09 14.70
C LYS A 190 -0.72 8.10 14.70
N LEU A 191 -1.96 8.58 14.53
CA LEU A 191 -3.13 7.73 14.42
C LEU A 191 -3.01 6.75 13.24
N GLN A 192 -2.49 7.21 12.10
CA GLN A 192 -2.26 6.36 10.93
C GLN A 192 -1.16 5.31 11.18
N GLN A 193 -0.14 5.64 11.98
CA GLN A 193 0.87 4.67 12.44
C GLN A 193 0.24 3.63 13.38
N GLN A 194 -0.59 4.04 14.35
CA GLN A 194 -1.30 3.11 15.24
C GLN A 194 -2.20 2.14 14.48
N TRP A 195 -2.86 2.57 13.41
CA TRP A 195 -3.65 1.65 12.60
C TRP A 195 -2.79 0.53 11.96
N ASN A 196 -1.51 0.77 11.69
CA ASN A 196 -0.60 -0.29 11.23
C ASN A 196 -0.30 -1.29 12.35
N VAL A 197 -0.20 -0.81 13.59
CA VAL A 197 -0.04 -1.66 14.79
C VAL A 197 -1.27 -2.55 14.97
N TYR A 198 -2.47 -1.98 14.89
CA TYR A 198 -3.72 -2.73 15.02
C TYR A 198 -3.90 -3.73 13.88
N ASP A 199 -3.62 -3.32 12.62
CA ASP A 199 -3.57 -4.23 11.47
C ASP A 199 -2.67 -5.44 11.79
N ARG A 200 -1.46 -5.21 12.30
CA ARG A 200 -0.48 -6.28 12.61
C ARG A 200 -1.02 -7.22 13.70
N ILE A 201 -1.57 -6.69 14.78
CA ILE A 201 -2.13 -7.49 15.88
C ILE A 201 -3.31 -8.33 15.39
N ILE A 202 -4.23 -7.76 14.62
CA ILE A 202 -5.37 -8.48 14.05
C ILE A 202 -4.89 -9.59 13.11
N GLN A 203 -3.93 -9.31 12.22
CA GLN A 203 -3.35 -10.33 11.33
C GLN A 203 -2.67 -11.46 12.11
N ARG A 204 -1.98 -11.16 13.22
CA ARG A 204 -1.39 -12.20 14.08
C ARG A 204 -2.48 -13.03 14.76
N LYS A 205 -3.53 -12.41 15.29
CA LYS A 205 -4.66 -13.14 15.90
C LYS A 205 -5.33 -14.10 14.92
N LEU A 206 -5.57 -13.66 13.69
CA LEU A 206 -6.24 -14.46 12.65
C LEU A 206 -5.49 -15.76 12.30
N LYS A 207 -4.17 -15.82 12.48
CA LYS A 207 -3.37 -17.04 12.26
C LYS A 207 -3.71 -18.17 13.23
N PHE A 208 -4.31 -17.85 14.37
CA PHE A 208 -4.64 -18.79 15.44
C PHE A 208 -6.15 -18.94 15.66
N CYS A 209 -6.99 -18.21 14.91
CA CYS A 209 -8.43 -18.33 14.98
C CYS A 209 -8.91 -19.69 14.49
N SER A 210 -9.91 -20.23 15.19
CA SER A 210 -10.61 -21.47 14.85
C SER A 210 -11.88 -21.17 14.05
N HIS A 211 -12.52 -22.21 13.49
CA HIS A 211 -13.83 -22.03 12.85
C HIS A 211 -14.90 -21.47 13.80
N LYS A 212 -14.80 -21.73 15.11
CA LYS A 212 -15.76 -21.26 16.12
C LYS A 212 -15.73 -19.74 16.29
N ASP A 213 -14.58 -19.09 16.09
CA ASP A 213 -14.43 -17.64 16.18
C ASP A 213 -15.30 -16.89 15.15
N PHE A 214 -15.73 -17.57 14.08
CA PHE A 214 -16.57 -17.01 13.02
C PHE A 214 -18.04 -17.47 13.09
N GLN A 215 -18.42 -18.28 14.08
CA GLN A 215 -19.79 -18.77 14.29
C GLN A 215 -20.53 -17.92 15.33
N LEU A 216 -20.62 -16.62 15.08
CA LEU A 216 -21.29 -15.67 15.97
C LEU A 216 -22.82 -15.71 15.80
N ASN A 217 -23.52 -15.46 16.90
CA ASN A 217 -24.95 -15.16 17.01
C ASN A 217 -25.20 -14.18 18.16
N ASP A 218 -26.40 -13.60 18.25
CA ASP A 218 -26.74 -12.57 19.25
C ASP A 218 -26.45 -13.01 20.68
N LYS A 219 -26.70 -14.29 21.01
CA LYS A 219 -26.43 -14.85 22.35
C LYS A 219 -24.93 -14.88 22.64
N THR A 220 -24.10 -15.29 21.69
CA THR A 220 -22.64 -15.32 21.86
C THR A 220 -22.05 -13.92 21.94
N ILE A 221 -22.51 -12.99 21.09
CA ILE A 221 -22.07 -11.60 21.10
C ILE A 221 -22.47 -10.95 22.43
N GLY A 222 -23.74 -11.04 22.83
CA GLY A 222 -24.23 -10.45 24.08
C GLY A 222 -23.52 -10.99 25.31
N LYS A 223 -23.23 -12.30 25.37
CA LYS A 223 -22.42 -12.88 26.46
C LYS A 223 -21.00 -12.33 26.49
N SER A 224 -20.36 -12.21 25.33
CA SER A 224 -18.99 -11.72 25.22
C SER A 224 -18.88 -10.23 25.58
N ILE A 225 -19.77 -9.39 25.04
CA ILE A 225 -19.86 -7.96 25.36
C ILE A 225 -20.15 -7.76 26.84
N LYS A 226 -21.14 -8.47 27.41
CA LYS A 226 -21.41 -8.40 28.85
C LYS A 226 -20.19 -8.80 29.68
N ARG A 227 -19.43 -9.79 29.20
CA ARG A 227 -18.28 -10.33 29.93
C ARG A 227 -17.09 -9.39 29.98
N HIS A 228 -16.78 -8.80 28.83
CA HIS A 228 -15.48 -8.19 28.58
C HIS A 228 -15.58 -6.67 28.47
N LEU A 229 -16.63 -6.15 27.82
CA LEU A 229 -16.77 -4.73 27.54
C LEU A 229 -17.65 -4.04 28.58
N SER A 230 -18.82 -4.60 28.91
CA SER A 230 -19.70 -4.03 29.93
C SER A 230 -19.09 -4.08 31.33
N SER A 231 -18.29 -5.10 31.66
CA SER A 231 -17.58 -5.20 32.94
C SER A 231 -16.46 -4.17 33.10
N LEU A 232 -15.97 -3.62 31.98
CA LEU A 232 -14.95 -2.57 31.93
C LEU A 232 -15.58 -1.17 31.91
N LEU A 233 -16.62 -0.98 31.11
CA LEU A 233 -17.23 0.33 30.90
C LEU A 233 -18.30 0.67 31.94
N LEU A 234 -19.05 -0.31 32.45
CA LEU A 234 -20.19 -0.07 33.33
C LEU A 234 -19.90 -0.59 34.75
N PRO A 235 -20.44 0.07 35.80
CA PRO A 235 -20.31 -0.43 37.16
C PRO A 235 -20.83 -1.88 37.28
N SER A 236 -19.98 -2.81 37.72
CA SER A 236 -20.38 -4.18 37.97
C SER A 236 -19.68 -4.76 39.20
N ASN A 237 -20.44 -5.39 40.10
CA ASN A 237 -19.90 -6.12 41.25
C ASN A 237 -19.38 -7.53 40.87
N SER A 238 -19.05 -7.74 39.60
CA SER A 238 -18.59 -9.04 39.10
C SER A 238 -17.06 -9.13 39.21
N GLY A 239 -16.53 -10.30 39.60
CA GLY A 239 -15.07 -10.57 39.59
C GLY A 239 -14.44 -10.56 38.19
N TRP A 240 -15.19 -10.14 37.17
CA TRP A 240 -14.79 -10.12 35.77
C TRP A 240 -14.09 -8.80 35.43
N CYS A 241 -14.32 -7.76 36.25
CA CYS A 241 -13.69 -6.46 36.18
C CYS A 241 -12.15 -6.58 36.28
N GLU A 242 -11.62 -7.31 37.27
CA GLU A 242 -10.17 -7.53 37.43
C GLU A 242 -9.55 -8.20 36.20
N SER A 243 -10.21 -9.25 35.69
CA SER A 243 -9.77 -9.93 34.46
C SER A 243 -9.82 -9.00 33.24
N ALA A 244 -10.79 -8.07 33.17
CA ALA A 244 -10.88 -7.11 32.08
C ALA A 244 -9.75 -6.08 32.11
N HIS A 245 -9.40 -5.57 33.30
CA HIS A 245 -8.26 -4.68 33.49
C HIS A 245 -6.94 -5.36 33.09
N GLN A 246 -6.71 -6.62 33.53
CA GLN A 246 -5.51 -7.36 33.13
C GLN A 246 -5.42 -7.53 31.60
N ASN A 247 -6.54 -7.84 30.92
CA ASN A 247 -6.54 -7.95 29.46
C ASN A 247 -6.22 -6.62 28.77
N ILE A 248 -6.66 -5.48 29.32
CA ILE A 248 -6.31 -4.15 28.82
C ILE A 248 -4.81 -3.90 28.99
N GLU A 249 -4.24 -4.22 30.15
CA GLU A 249 -2.80 -4.07 30.40
C GLU A 249 -1.96 -4.94 29.47
N ASP A 250 -2.31 -6.23 29.34
CA ASP A 250 -1.62 -7.17 28.45
C ASP A 250 -1.72 -6.71 26.98
N LEU A 251 -2.87 -6.17 26.57
CA LEU A 251 -3.07 -5.65 25.22
C LEU A 251 -2.36 -4.32 24.99
N ALA A 252 -2.31 -3.42 25.98
CA ALA A 252 -1.53 -2.19 25.91
C ALA A 252 -0.03 -2.51 25.77
N CYS A 253 0.47 -3.50 26.53
CA CYS A 253 1.82 -4.03 26.39
C CYS A 253 2.06 -4.59 24.97
N LEU A 254 1.12 -5.37 24.43
CA LEU A 254 1.20 -5.87 23.05
C LEU A 254 1.24 -4.74 22.01
N ILE A 255 0.40 -3.71 22.17
CA ILE A 255 0.35 -2.54 21.29
C ILE A 255 1.68 -1.78 21.33
N ALA A 256 2.16 -1.43 22.52
CA ALA A 256 3.42 -0.70 22.70
C ALA A 256 4.61 -1.47 22.10
N ALA A 257 4.75 -2.75 22.42
CA ALA A 257 5.83 -3.58 21.88
C ALA A 257 5.72 -3.75 20.36
N THR A 258 4.50 -3.88 19.81
CA THR A 258 4.29 -3.96 18.36
C THR A 258 4.60 -2.63 17.66
N SER A 259 4.28 -1.49 18.28
CA SER A 259 4.63 -0.16 17.77
C SER A 259 6.13 0.01 17.65
N GLU A 260 6.86 -0.18 18.75
CA GLU A 260 8.32 -0.11 18.78
C GLU A 260 8.94 -1.04 17.74
N ARG A 261 8.42 -2.29 17.67
CA ARG A 261 8.89 -3.27 16.72
C ARG A 261 8.70 -2.84 15.26
N ILE A 262 7.62 -2.11 14.94
CA ILE A 262 7.37 -1.53 13.61
C ILE A 262 8.31 -0.33 13.37
N ASP A 263 8.54 0.52 14.36
CA ASP A 263 9.45 1.67 14.23
C ASP A 263 10.90 1.22 13.93
N TYR A 264 11.35 0.12 14.55
CA TYR A 264 12.64 -0.50 14.20
C TYR A 264 12.62 -1.21 12.83
N GLU A 265 11.48 -1.76 12.37
CA GLU A 265 11.33 -2.24 10.98
C GLU A 265 11.48 -1.07 9.99
N ASP A 266 10.90 0.10 10.30
CA ASP A 266 11.02 1.30 9.47
C ASP A 266 12.46 1.84 9.47
N SER A 267 13.19 1.74 10.59
CA SER A 267 14.62 2.04 10.66
C SER A 267 15.46 1.09 9.77
N ILE A 268 15.09 -0.20 9.73
CA ILE A 268 15.68 -1.16 8.81
C ILE A 268 15.34 -0.79 7.37
N ASP A 269 14.09 -0.47 7.04
CA ASP A 269 13.70 -0.06 5.69
C ASP A 269 14.39 1.25 5.27
N TRP A 270 14.62 2.18 6.20
CA TRP A 270 15.45 3.38 5.99
C TRP A 270 16.89 3.00 5.63
N PHE A 271 17.53 2.15 6.43
CA PHE A 271 18.84 1.59 6.10
C PHE A 271 18.82 0.85 4.76
N ARG A 272 17.76 0.13 4.40
CA ARG A 272 17.75 -0.65 3.16
C ARG A 272 17.62 0.22 1.92
N PHE A 273 16.80 1.25 1.95
CA PHE A 273 16.28 1.87 0.72
C PHE A 273 16.66 3.34 0.51
N ASP A 274 17.04 4.06 1.56
CA ASP A 274 17.35 5.49 1.46
C ASP A 274 18.82 5.72 1.06
N PRO A 275 19.10 6.30 -0.12
CA PRO A 275 20.47 6.60 -0.56
C PRO A 275 21.21 7.60 0.34
N LEU A 276 20.50 8.40 1.15
CA LEU A 276 21.09 9.36 2.08
C LEU A 276 21.39 8.75 3.45
N CYS A 277 20.92 7.52 3.71
CA CYS A 277 21.23 6.81 4.95
C CYS A 277 22.67 6.29 4.91
N ALA A 278 23.51 6.93 5.71
CA ALA A 278 24.83 6.49 6.10
C ALA A 278 24.77 5.70 7.43
N TYR A 279 25.89 5.10 7.78
CA TYR A 279 26.02 4.27 8.96
C TYR A 279 27.38 4.42 9.63
N GLN A 280 27.44 4.08 10.92
CA GLN A 280 28.64 4.20 11.74
C GLN A 280 28.58 3.28 12.97
N MET A 281 29.72 3.10 13.64
CA MET A 281 29.83 2.40 14.92
C MET A 281 30.51 3.31 15.95
N VAL A 282 29.74 4.27 16.48
CA VAL A 282 30.18 5.21 17.51
C VAL A 282 29.39 4.96 18.80
N THR A 283 30.09 4.83 19.92
CA THR A 283 29.46 4.57 21.22
C THR A 283 28.53 5.71 21.64
N GLY A 284 27.27 5.38 21.96
CA GLY A 284 26.27 6.35 22.40
C GLY A 284 25.49 7.03 21.26
N GLU A 285 25.89 6.81 20.01
CA GLU A 285 25.22 7.37 18.84
C GLU A 285 24.38 6.32 18.10
N SER A 286 23.48 6.79 17.22
CA SER A 286 22.75 5.91 16.31
C SER A 286 23.70 5.27 15.30
N VAL A 287 23.46 4.00 14.98
CA VAL A 287 24.22 3.27 13.96
C VAL A 287 23.88 3.68 12.53
N ILE A 288 22.76 4.39 12.35
CA ILE A 288 22.32 4.95 11.06
C ILE A 288 21.97 6.43 11.21
N TYR A 289 22.29 7.22 10.19
CA TYR A 289 22.02 8.66 10.16
C TYR A 289 21.89 9.16 8.71
N ASN A 290 21.32 10.35 8.53
CA ASN A 290 21.25 11.00 7.22
C ASN A 290 22.50 11.83 6.96
N MET A 291 23.10 11.66 5.78
CA MET A 291 24.26 12.47 5.36
C MET A 291 23.91 13.96 5.19
N ASN A 292 22.66 14.28 4.86
CA ASN A 292 22.12 15.63 4.75
C ASN A 292 20.58 15.60 4.81
N ASP A 293 19.96 16.77 4.77
CA ASP A 293 18.49 16.95 4.88
C ASP A 293 17.75 16.99 3.52
N ALA A 294 18.43 16.71 2.40
CA ALA A 294 17.82 16.82 1.06
C ALA A 294 16.60 15.90 0.87
N GLY A 295 16.67 14.68 1.43
CA GLY A 295 15.55 13.73 1.41
C GLY A 295 14.32 14.25 2.15
N THR A 296 14.52 14.81 3.34
CA THR A 296 13.47 15.44 4.14
C THR A 296 12.84 16.62 3.41
N ARG A 297 13.65 17.52 2.85
CA ARG A 297 13.16 18.68 2.10
C ARG A 297 12.34 18.28 0.87
N GLU A 298 12.77 17.26 0.13
CA GLU A 298 12.01 16.78 -1.04
C GLU A 298 10.70 16.08 -0.61
N TRP A 299 10.71 15.39 0.53
CA TRP A 299 9.51 14.80 1.12
C TRP A 299 8.48 15.88 1.52
N GLU A 300 8.90 16.90 2.25
CA GLU A 300 8.07 18.04 2.65
C GLU A 300 7.50 18.77 1.43
N LYS A 301 8.34 19.04 0.43
CA LYS A 301 7.92 19.66 -0.84
C LYS A 301 6.88 18.81 -1.57
N THR A 302 7.03 17.48 -1.54
CA THR A 302 6.07 16.55 -2.14
C THR A 302 4.75 16.55 -1.36
N GLY A 303 4.81 16.57 -0.03
CA GLY A 303 3.64 16.73 0.84
C GLY A 303 2.87 18.02 0.53
N HIS A 304 3.55 19.15 0.46
CA HIS A 304 2.93 20.43 0.12
C HIS A 304 2.24 20.41 -1.24
N LYS A 305 2.85 19.79 -2.26
CA LYS A 305 2.20 19.61 -3.58
C LYS A 305 0.94 18.77 -3.48
N TYR A 306 0.95 17.72 -2.66
CA TYR A 306 -0.20 16.86 -2.44
C TYR A 306 -1.36 17.64 -1.79
N ASP A 307 -1.06 18.48 -0.79
CA ASP A 307 -2.05 19.32 -0.13
C ASP A 307 -2.69 20.33 -1.09
N LEU A 308 -1.88 20.97 -1.94
CA LEU A 308 -2.39 21.87 -2.99
C LEU A 308 -3.30 21.14 -4.00
N LEU A 309 -2.95 19.91 -4.38
CA LEU A 309 -3.79 19.08 -5.24
C LEU A 309 -5.10 18.71 -4.56
N LEU A 310 -5.09 18.43 -3.26
CA LEU A 310 -6.31 18.17 -2.51
C LEU A 310 -7.25 19.37 -2.52
N ILE A 311 -6.72 20.58 -2.28
CA ILE A 311 -7.50 21.83 -2.33
C ILE A 311 -8.09 22.05 -3.73
N TYR A 312 -7.32 21.81 -4.79
CA TYR A 312 -7.81 21.89 -6.16
C TYR A 312 -9.06 21.02 -6.40
N TRP A 313 -9.02 19.75 -5.96
CA TRP A 313 -10.17 18.85 -6.13
C TRP A 313 -11.37 19.26 -5.27
N VAL A 314 -11.13 19.77 -4.06
CA VAL A 314 -12.21 20.28 -3.19
C VAL A 314 -12.91 21.48 -3.84
N ASN A 315 -12.15 22.43 -4.39
CA ASN A 315 -12.73 23.60 -5.06
C ASN A 315 -13.61 23.20 -6.26
N ARG A 316 -13.14 22.27 -7.09
CA ARG A 316 -13.95 21.73 -8.20
C ARG A 316 -15.22 21.04 -7.73
N ALA A 317 -15.14 20.27 -6.65
CA ALA A 317 -16.30 19.60 -6.09
C ALA A 317 -17.32 20.59 -5.50
N MET A 318 -16.84 21.70 -4.91
CA MET A 318 -17.71 22.77 -4.45
C MET A 318 -18.43 23.46 -5.62
N GLU A 319 -17.73 23.73 -6.72
CA GLU A 319 -18.33 24.29 -7.94
C GLU A 319 -19.39 23.36 -8.53
N GLU A 320 -19.09 22.06 -8.64
CA GLU A 320 -20.06 21.07 -9.14
C GLU A 320 -21.25 20.95 -8.18
N PHE A 321 -21.03 20.90 -6.86
CA PHE A 321 -22.11 20.90 -5.88
C PHE A 321 -22.98 22.16 -5.98
N ALA A 322 -22.36 23.34 -6.11
CA ALA A 322 -23.04 24.63 -6.24
C ALA A 322 -23.95 24.72 -7.47
N SER A 323 -23.66 23.92 -8.52
CA SER A 323 -24.47 23.84 -9.73
C SER A 323 -25.72 22.96 -9.58
N THR A 324 -25.86 22.22 -8.48
CA THR A 324 -26.99 21.31 -8.24
C THR A 324 -28.15 21.98 -7.50
N ASP A 325 -29.36 21.46 -7.66
CA ASP A 325 -30.53 21.90 -6.89
C ASP A 325 -30.44 21.56 -5.39
N LEU A 326 -29.55 20.64 -5.00
CA LEU A 326 -29.35 20.21 -3.62
C LEU A 326 -28.84 21.33 -2.71
N VAL A 327 -28.23 22.38 -3.28
CA VAL A 327 -27.79 23.57 -2.51
C VAL A 327 -28.93 24.25 -1.77
N LYS A 328 -30.16 24.14 -2.31
CA LYS A 328 -31.36 24.79 -1.77
C LYS A 328 -32.21 23.82 -0.94
N GLN A 329 -31.77 22.58 -0.76
CA GLN A 329 -32.57 21.51 -0.15
C GLN A 329 -31.90 21.01 1.14
N THR A 330 -32.72 20.66 2.12
CA THR A 330 -32.25 19.95 3.31
C THR A 330 -31.88 18.52 2.92
N ILE A 331 -30.64 18.13 3.22
CA ILE A 331 -30.10 16.80 2.92
C ILE A 331 -30.19 15.94 4.18
N GLY A 332 -31.14 15.01 4.20
CA GLY A 332 -31.42 14.18 5.38
C GLY A 332 -32.26 14.92 6.42
N LEU A 333 -32.07 14.59 7.70
CA LEU A 333 -32.71 15.31 8.81
C LEU A 333 -32.09 16.70 8.98
N PRO A 334 -32.84 17.73 9.41
CA PRO A 334 -32.34 19.09 9.58
C PRO A 334 -31.04 19.17 10.41
N GLU A 335 -30.97 18.42 11.50
CA GLU A 335 -29.80 18.33 12.39
C GLU A 335 -28.55 17.75 11.71
N ASN A 336 -28.72 16.92 10.68
CA ASN A 336 -27.63 16.27 9.94
C ASN A 336 -27.27 17.02 8.64
N HIS A 337 -27.95 18.12 8.33
CA HIS A 337 -27.86 18.77 7.02
C HIS A 337 -26.42 19.17 6.65
N GLU A 338 -25.73 19.87 7.54
CA GLU A 338 -24.38 20.38 7.28
C GLU A 338 -23.36 19.26 7.10
N GLY A 339 -23.42 18.23 7.96
CA GLY A 339 -22.58 17.04 7.83
C GLY A 339 -22.83 16.29 6.53
N ASN A 340 -24.10 16.07 6.18
CA ASN A 340 -24.47 15.40 4.93
C ASN A 340 -24.05 16.20 3.70
N ARG A 341 -24.17 17.53 3.74
CA ARG A 341 -23.70 18.42 2.68
C ARG A 341 -22.20 18.27 2.46
N LEU A 342 -21.41 18.26 3.54
CA LEU A 342 -19.98 18.02 3.48
C LEU A 342 -19.66 16.63 2.90
N ALA A 343 -20.39 15.59 3.30
CA ALA A 343 -20.24 14.24 2.76
C ALA A 343 -20.52 14.18 1.25
N TYR A 344 -21.54 14.89 0.76
CA TYR A 344 -21.84 15.05 -0.67
C TYR A 344 -20.68 15.69 -1.43
N ILE A 345 -20.16 16.82 -0.94
CA ILE A 345 -19.03 17.51 -1.58
C ILE A 345 -17.78 16.60 -1.63
N LYS A 346 -17.48 15.88 -0.54
CA LYS A 346 -16.37 14.91 -0.50
C LYS A 346 -16.58 13.75 -1.48
N ALA A 347 -17.81 13.26 -1.64
CA ALA A 347 -18.14 12.22 -2.60
C ALA A 347 -17.98 12.69 -4.05
N ILE A 348 -18.40 13.93 -4.37
CA ILE A 348 -18.19 14.56 -5.69
C ILE A 348 -16.70 14.68 -5.97
N LYS A 349 -15.92 15.20 -5.02
CA LYS A 349 -14.46 15.30 -5.12
C LYS A 349 -13.84 13.95 -5.48
N SER A 350 -14.18 12.91 -4.73
CA SER A 350 -13.66 11.57 -4.96
C SER A 350 -14.10 11.00 -6.31
N LYS A 351 -15.35 11.25 -6.73
CA LYS A 351 -15.86 10.85 -8.05
C LYS A 351 -15.07 11.52 -9.18
N LEU A 352 -14.91 12.84 -9.12
CA LEU A 352 -14.15 13.63 -10.10
C LEU A 352 -12.73 13.08 -10.26
N GLN A 353 -12.05 12.86 -9.14
CA GLN A 353 -10.68 12.35 -9.16
C GLN A 353 -10.59 10.91 -9.69
N LEU A 354 -11.51 10.02 -9.31
CA LEU A 354 -11.56 8.64 -9.81
C LEU A 354 -11.90 8.56 -11.30
N LYS A 355 -12.78 9.45 -11.79
CA LYS A 355 -13.02 9.55 -13.23
C LYS A 355 -11.75 10.08 -13.93
N GLU A 356 -11.24 11.24 -13.55
CA GLU A 356 -10.16 11.89 -14.32
C GLU A 356 -8.80 11.20 -14.21
N ILE A 357 -8.36 10.80 -13.02
CA ILE A 357 -7.01 10.22 -12.80
C ILE A 357 -7.03 8.69 -13.00
N TYR A 358 -8.13 8.03 -12.66
CA TYR A 358 -8.21 6.58 -12.68
C TYR A 358 -9.04 6.02 -13.84
N GLY A 359 -9.71 6.87 -14.62
CA GLY A 359 -10.46 6.43 -15.79
C GLY A 359 -11.68 5.60 -15.42
N LEU A 360 -12.25 5.79 -14.22
CA LEU A 360 -13.50 5.14 -13.86
C LEU A 360 -14.67 5.71 -14.66
N ASP A 361 -15.68 4.85 -14.81
CA ASP A 361 -16.99 5.19 -15.35
C ASP A 361 -17.97 5.50 -14.21
N ASP A 362 -19.21 5.86 -14.54
CA ASP A 362 -20.25 6.15 -13.54
C ASP A 362 -20.74 4.92 -12.77
N HIS A 363 -20.33 3.71 -13.19
CA HIS A 363 -20.63 2.45 -12.53
C HIS A 363 -19.37 1.63 -12.26
N ILE A 364 -19.36 0.90 -11.14
CA ILE A 364 -18.36 -0.12 -10.82
C ILE A 364 -19.03 -1.48 -10.79
N THR A 365 -18.46 -2.44 -11.51
CA THR A 365 -18.89 -3.84 -11.47
C THR A 365 -18.12 -4.58 -10.38
N LEU A 366 -18.85 -5.24 -9.48
CA LEU A 366 -18.27 -6.16 -8.51
C LEU A 366 -18.00 -7.52 -9.16
N ASN A 367 -17.13 -8.33 -8.57
CA ASN A 367 -16.88 -9.71 -9.01
C ASN A 367 -18.19 -10.55 -9.13
N ASP A 368 -19.23 -10.19 -8.36
CA ASP A 368 -20.57 -10.78 -8.42
C ASP A 368 -21.50 -10.15 -9.48
N SER A 369 -20.94 -9.46 -10.48
CA SER A 369 -21.59 -8.97 -11.71
C SER A 369 -22.66 -7.88 -11.57
N LYS A 370 -22.98 -7.37 -10.38
CA LYS A 370 -23.90 -6.24 -10.22
C LYS A 370 -23.16 -4.90 -10.36
N PRO A 371 -23.56 -4.03 -11.31
CA PRO A 371 -23.05 -2.68 -11.37
C PRO A 371 -23.61 -1.85 -10.20
N VAL A 372 -22.75 -1.08 -9.56
CA VAL A 372 -23.10 -0.14 -8.49
C VAL A 372 -22.75 1.26 -8.98
N PRO A 373 -23.67 2.25 -8.87
CA PRO A 373 -23.34 3.64 -9.19
C PRO A 373 -22.15 4.12 -8.35
N LEU A 374 -21.10 4.61 -9.02
CA LEU A 374 -19.85 5.05 -8.40
C LEU A 374 -20.10 6.15 -7.36
N PHE A 375 -20.97 7.10 -7.67
CA PHE A 375 -21.27 8.19 -6.76
C PHE A 375 -21.91 7.69 -5.46
N GLN A 376 -22.90 6.81 -5.53
CA GLN A 376 -23.60 6.25 -4.37
C GLN A 376 -22.66 5.38 -3.53
N LEU A 377 -21.73 4.67 -4.16
CA LEU A 377 -20.69 3.90 -3.47
C LEU A 377 -19.79 4.82 -2.60
N LEU A 378 -19.37 5.95 -3.16
CA LEU A 378 -18.52 6.93 -2.48
C LEU A 378 -19.31 7.71 -1.41
N LEU A 379 -20.51 8.17 -1.75
CA LEU A 379 -21.40 8.89 -0.86
C LEU A 379 -21.74 8.06 0.37
N ALA A 380 -22.06 6.78 0.21
CA ALA A 380 -22.31 5.89 1.34
C ALA A 380 -21.10 5.76 2.28
N SER A 381 -19.88 5.84 1.76
CA SER A 381 -18.66 5.85 2.59
C SER A 381 -18.53 7.17 3.36
N GLU A 382 -18.75 8.31 2.70
CA GLU A 382 -18.66 9.63 3.32
C GLU A 382 -19.77 9.86 4.36
N LEU A 383 -21.01 9.45 4.08
CA LEU A 383 -22.12 9.48 5.03
C LEU A 383 -21.88 8.56 6.23
N ASN A 384 -21.30 7.38 6.01
CA ASN A 384 -20.91 6.50 7.10
C ASN A 384 -19.86 7.17 7.99
N SER A 385 -18.83 7.80 7.41
CA SER A 385 -17.83 8.53 8.18
C SER A 385 -18.43 9.70 8.94
N GLN A 386 -19.30 10.50 8.31
CA GLN A 386 -19.97 11.61 8.97
C GLN A 386 -20.83 11.15 10.15
N PHE A 387 -21.59 10.07 9.99
CA PHE A 387 -22.37 9.48 11.07
C PHE A 387 -21.49 9.10 12.27
N PHE A 388 -20.35 8.45 12.04
CA PHE A 388 -19.46 8.08 13.15
C PHE A 388 -18.77 9.29 13.77
N GLU A 389 -18.43 10.32 12.97
CA GLU A 389 -17.87 11.57 13.49
C GLU A 389 -18.85 12.25 14.46
N GLU A 390 -20.10 12.47 14.04
CA GLU A 390 -21.12 13.18 14.83
C GLU A 390 -21.65 12.34 16.00
N SER A 391 -21.83 11.04 15.81
CA SER A 391 -22.49 10.20 16.81
C SER A 391 -21.54 9.51 17.80
N PHE A 392 -20.23 9.50 17.54
CA PHE A 392 -19.26 8.82 18.39
C PHE A 392 -18.05 9.69 18.69
N ILE A 393 -17.42 10.25 17.65
CA ILE A 393 -16.13 10.93 17.83
C ILE A 393 -16.30 12.26 18.57
N GLN A 394 -17.14 13.17 18.07
CA GLN A 394 -17.36 14.47 18.68
C GLN A 394 -17.92 14.34 20.10
N PRO A 395 -18.95 13.51 20.38
CA PRO A 395 -19.42 13.30 21.74
C PRO A 395 -18.34 12.75 22.67
N LEU A 396 -17.49 11.83 22.18
CA LEU A 396 -16.38 11.31 22.98
C LEU A 396 -15.34 12.39 23.29
N GLN A 397 -15.02 13.27 22.33
CA GLN A 397 -14.12 14.40 22.54
C GLN A 397 -14.68 15.38 23.58
N GLU A 398 -15.96 15.71 23.48
CA GLU A 398 -16.65 16.58 24.45
C GLU A 398 -16.64 15.98 25.85
N LEU A 399 -17.00 14.69 25.98
CA LEU A 399 -16.98 13.98 27.25
C LEU A 399 -15.57 13.91 27.84
N ALA A 400 -14.55 13.67 27.01
CA ALA A 400 -13.16 13.59 27.45
C ALA A 400 -12.65 14.89 28.12
N HIS A 401 -13.26 16.05 27.84
CA HIS A 401 -12.93 17.30 28.53
C HIS A 401 -13.52 17.41 29.95
N THR A 402 -14.53 16.59 30.27
CA THR A 402 -15.28 16.66 31.54
C THR A 402 -15.08 15.45 32.44
N THR A 403 -14.67 14.32 31.88
CA THR A 403 -14.39 13.07 32.60
C THR A 403 -12.93 12.96 33.03
N GLN A 404 -12.64 12.10 34.01
CA GLN A 404 -11.27 11.88 34.50
C GLN A 404 -10.45 10.98 33.57
N CYS A 405 -11.11 10.10 32.82
CA CYS A 405 -10.44 9.17 31.90
C CYS A 405 -11.35 8.75 30.74
N THR A 406 -10.74 8.27 29.64
CA THR A 406 -11.48 7.87 28.44
C THR A 406 -12.48 6.74 28.69
N THR A 407 -12.20 5.82 29.61
CA THR A 407 -13.14 4.74 29.95
C THR A 407 -14.43 5.27 30.58
N GLU A 408 -14.35 6.33 31.38
CA GLU A 408 -15.52 7.04 31.91
C GLU A 408 -16.30 7.74 30.80
N ALA A 409 -15.63 8.44 29.89
CA ALA A 409 -16.28 9.06 28.72
C ALA A 409 -17.00 8.03 27.84
N LEU A 410 -16.35 6.88 27.57
CA LEU A 410 -16.94 5.77 26.83
C LEU A 410 -18.12 5.13 27.58
N SER A 411 -18.08 5.11 28.92
CA SER A 411 -19.20 4.65 29.75
C SER A 411 -20.44 5.51 29.56
N ILE A 412 -20.28 6.83 29.67
CA ILE A 412 -21.37 7.80 29.50
C ILE A 412 -21.93 7.69 28.07
N LEU A 413 -21.05 7.72 27.06
CA LEU A 413 -21.46 7.61 25.66
C LEU A 413 -22.26 6.31 25.39
N ALA A 414 -21.79 5.18 25.92
CA ALA A 414 -22.49 3.91 25.80
C ALA A 414 -23.85 3.92 26.51
N PHE A 415 -23.92 4.48 27.72
CA PHE A 415 -25.15 4.59 28.50
C PHE A 415 -26.19 5.45 27.78
N ASP A 416 -25.80 6.62 27.29
CA ASP A 416 -26.65 7.53 26.50
C ASP A 416 -27.18 6.83 25.25
N GLY A 417 -26.33 6.08 24.55
CA GLY A 417 -26.74 5.23 23.45
C GLY A 417 -27.85 4.25 23.83
N PHE A 418 -27.68 3.52 24.93
CA PHE A 418 -28.68 2.56 25.39
C PHE A 418 -30.02 3.22 25.74
N THR A 419 -30.02 4.42 26.32
CA THR A 419 -31.27 5.16 26.59
C THR A 419 -32.04 5.52 25.32
N GLN A 420 -31.33 5.67 24.20
CA GLN A 420 -31.88 5.98 22.88
C GLN A 420 -32.16 4.72 22.04
N GLY A 421 -31.86 3.53 22.55
CA GLY A 421 -31.96 2.27 21.80
C GLY A 421 -30.86 2.07 20.75
N GLU A 422 -29.77 2.82 20.85
CA GLU A 422 -28.63 2.80 19.92
C GLU A 422 -27.39 2.15 20.53
N ASN A 423 -26.58 1.51 19.69
CA ASN A 423 -25.30 0.95 20.11
C ASN A 423 -24.21 2.02 19.98
N ARG A 424 -23.83 2.65 21.10
CA ARG A 424 -22.75 3.65 21.19
C ARG A 424 -21.48 3.11 21.87
N LEU A 425 -21.25 1.80 21.79
CA LEU A 425 -20.03 1.17 22.28
C LEU A 425 -18.82 1.48 21.38
N PRO A 426 -17.58 1.31 21.86
CA PRO A 426 -16.34 1.43 21.06
C PRO A 426 -16.27 0.49 19.84
N ILE A 427 -17.16 -0.51 19.78
CA ILE A 427 -17.30 -1.42 18.65
C ILE A 427 -18.79 -1.60 18.38
N THR A 428 -19.19 -1.49 17.11
CA THR A 428 -20.59 -1.63 16.68
C THR A 428 -20.74 -2.82 15.75
N TRP A 429 -21.93 -3.42 15.72
CA TRP A 429 -22.22 -4.54 14.84
C TRP A 429 -23.68 -4.55 14.36
N SER A 430 -23.90 -5.18 13.22
CA SER A 430 -25.22 -5.50 12.69
C SER A 430 -25.10 -6.67 11.71
N THR A 431 -26.21 -7.32 11.37
CA THR A 431 -26.21 -8.22 10.21
C THR A 431 -26.11 -7.42 8.91
N THR A 432 -25.61 -8.03 7.83
CA THR A 432 -25.58 -7.39 6.51
C THR A 432 -26.97 -6.89 6.07
N SER A 433 -28.02 -7.67 6.36
CA SER A 433 -29.41 -7.33 6.01
C SER A 433 -29.92 -6.10 6.77
N GLU A 434 -29.66 -6.02 8.08
CA GLU A 434 -30.04 -4.86 8.89
C GLU A 434 -29.30 -3.60 8.44
N LYS A 435 -28.00 -3.69 8.18
CA LYS A 435 -27.23 -2.55 7.68
C LYS A 435 -27.76 -2.12 6.31
N ALA A 436 -28.02 -3.05 5.38
CA ALA A 436 -28.56 -2.71 4.06
C ALA A 436 -29.91 -1.98 4.15
N LYS A 437 -30.77 -2.38 5.08
CA LYS A 437 -32.03 -1.67 5.36
C LYS A 437 -31.76 -0.26 5.91
N ARG A 438 -30.85 -0.11 6.88
CA ARG A 438 -30.49 1.18 7.49
C ARG A 438 -29.93 2.17 6.48
N ILE A 439 -29.10 1.71 5.55
CA ILE A 439 -28.46 2.59 4.55
C ILE A 439 -29.21 2.69 3.23
N LYS A 440 -30.41 2.09 3.11
CA LYS A 440 -31.23 2.15 1.88
C LYS A 440 -31.39 3.60 1.41
N GLY A 441 -31.65 4.53 2.32
CA GLY A 441 -31.80 5.96 1.99
C GLY A 441 -30.56 6.60 1.38
N TRP A 442 -29.36 6.05 1.61
CA TRP A 442 -28.11 6.57 1.03
C TRP A 442 -27.92 6.17 -0.44
N THR A 443 -28.80 5.30 -0.96
CA THR A 443 -28.75 4.82 -2.34
C THR A 443 -29.75 5.54 -3.25
N VAL A 444 -30.42 6.59 -2.73
CA VAL A 444 -31.34 7.40 -3.52
C VAL A 444 -30.59 8.10 -4.65
N CYS A 445 -31.12 7.97 -5.87
CA CYS A 445 -30.65 8.63 -7.08
C CYS A 445 -31.73 8.59 -8.16
N ASP A 446 -31.48 9.16 -9.33
CA ASP A 446 -32.42 9.16 -10.46
C ASP A 446 -32.83 7.73 -10.88
N GLU A 447 -31.90 6.76 -10.82
CA GLU A 447 -32.18 5.34 -11.11
C GLU A 447 -32.97 4.64 -9.99
N TYR A 448 -32.81 5.09 -8.75
CA TYR A 448 -33.41 4.51 -7.55
C TYR A 448 -34.02 5.59 -6.65
N PRO A 449 -35.12 6.25 -7.07
CA PRO A 449 -35.65 7.43 -6.36
C PRO A 449 -36.10 7.14 -4.92
N ASN A 450 -36.43 5.88 -4.62
CA ASN A 450 -36.82 5.41 -3.28
C ASN A 450 -35.70 4.65 -2.55
N GLY A 451 -34.49 4.65 -3.10
CA GLY A 451 -33.36 3.81 -2.70
C GLY A 451 -33.57 2.32 -3.01
N SER A 452 -32.48 1.56 -3.00
CA SER A 452 -32.46 0.13 -3.32
C SER A 452 -31.69 -0.66 -2.27
N ILE A 453 -32.36 -1.61 -1.61
CA ILE A 453 -31.73 -2.54 -0.67
C ILE A 453 -30.66 -3.39 -1.39
N ALA A 454 -30.89 -3.74 -2.66
CA ALA A 454 -29.94 -4.51 -3.44
C ALA A 454 -28.64 -3.73 -3.72
N ILE A 455 -28.74 -2.41 -3.95
CA ILE A 455 -27.57 -1.54 -4.10
C ILE A 455 -26.88 -1.33 -2.75
N ALA A 456 -27.63 -1.13 -1.67
CA ALA A 456 -27.08 -1.03 -0.33
C ALA A 456 -26.27 -2.28 0.06
N ASP A 457 -26.80 -3.47 -0.22
CA ASP A 457 -26.10 -4.75 -0.02
C ASP A 457 -24.82 -4.84 -0.87
N ALA A 458 -24.86 -4.43 -2.14
CA ALA A 458 -23.68 -4.40 -3.01
C ALA A 458 -22.61 -3.42 -2.51
N ILE A 459 -23.00 -2.23 -2.02
CA ILE A 459 -22.10 -1.25 -1.39
C ILE A 459 -21.44 -1.86 -0.15
N ILE A 460 -22.22 -2.49 0.74
CA ILE A 460 -21.66 -3.14 1.94
C ILE A 460 -20.66 -4.22 1.53
N LYS A 461 -20.99 -5.06 0.55
CA LYS A 461 -20.09 -6.11 0.04
C LYS A 461 -18.79 -5.55 -0.51
N PHE A 462 -18.83 -4.46 -1.29
CA PHE A 462 -17.62 -3.83 -1.83
C PHE A 462 -16.69 -3.37 -0.70
N TRP A 463 -17.24 -2.74 0.33
CA TRP A 463 -16.49 -2.19 1.45
C TRP A 463 -16.23 -3.21 2.57
N SER A 464 -16.55 -4.50 2.35
CA SER A 464 -16.44 -5.56 3.36
C SER A 464 -15.10 -6.26 3.33
N ASN A 465 -14.46 -6.33 4.50
CA ASN A 465 -13.32 -7.18 4.77
C ASN A 465 -13.76 -8.49 5.45
N ASP A 466 -13.75 -9.61 4.73
CA ASP A 466 -14.07 -10.92 5.30
C ASP A 466 -12.87 -11.48 6.07
N LEU A 467 -12.89 -11.35 7.40
CA LEU A 467 -11.78 -11.79 8.26
C LEU A 467 -11.57 -13.30 8.23
N LYS A 468 -12.62 -14.10 7.96
CA LYS A 468 -12.48 -15.56 7.82
C LYS A 468 -11.64 -15.90 6.59
N SER A 469 -11.81 -15.16 5.50
CA SER A 469 -11.05 -15.37 4.25
C SER A 469 -9.53 -15.18 4.42
N GLN A 470 -9.13 -14.38 5.42
CA GLN A 470 -7.72 -14.08 5.73
C GLN A 470 -7.03 -15.16 6.56
N THR A 471 -7.77 -16.08 7.19
CA THR A 471 -7.18 -17.17 8.02
C THR A 471 -6.43 -18.23 7.20
N SER A 472 -6.68 -18.30 5.89
CA SER A 472 -6.07 -19.29 5.01
C SER A 472 -4.59 -18.96 4.77
N LYS A 473 -3.69 -19.66 5.50
CA LYS A 473 -2.22 -19.53 5.40
C LYS A 473 -1.65 -19.59 3.97
N THR A 474 -2.40 -20.18 3.04
CA THR A 474 -2.05 -20.38 1.63
C THR A 474 -2.47 -19.26 0.68
N LYS A 475 -3.35 -18.32 1.09
CA LYS A 475 -3.89 -17.29 0.18
C LYS A 475 -3.14 -15.97 0.20
N ILE A 476 -2.34 -15.69 1.23
CA ILE A 476 -1.42 -14.54 1.22
C ILE A 476 -0.12 -15.01 0.55
N THR A 477 -0.19 -15.30 -0.75
CA THR A 477 1.03 -15.26 -1.57
C THR A 477 1.57 -13.82 -1.54
N SER A 478 2.84 -13.60 -1.92
CA SER A 478 3.38 -12.23 -2.01
C SER A 478 2.58 -11.29 -2.94
N GLU A 479 1.62 -11.85 -3.71
CA GLU A 479 0.74 -11.17 -4.65
C GLU A 479 -0.60 -10.72 -4.03
N MET A 480 -1.20 -11.48 -3.10
CA MET A 480 -2.46 -11.07 -2.44
C MET A 480 -2.18 -10.38 -1.10
N LYS A 481 -2.26 -9.04 -1.10
CA LYS A 481 -2.07 -8.23 0.11
C LYS A 481 -3.33 -8.18 0.96
N ALA A 482 -3.21 -8.47 2.26
CA ALA A 482 -4.31 -8.31 3.22
C ALA A 482 -4.91 -6.88 3.17
N PRO A 483 -6.23 -6.72 3.19
CA PRO A 483 -6.88 -5.42 3.40
C PRO A 483 -6.42 -4.77 4.70
N ARG A 484 -6.23 -3.45 4.65
CA ARG A 484 -5.97 -2.64 5.83
C ARG A 484 -7.30 -2.26 6.47
N ILE A 485 -7.32 -2.08 7.79
CA ILE A 485 -8.50 -1.64 8.51
C ILE A 485 -9.08 -0.31 7.98
N SER A 486 -8.22 0.58 7.47
CA SER A 486 -8.61 1.87 6.89
C SER A 486 -9.06 1.82 5.42
N GLU A 487 -9.01 0.67 4.76
CA GLU A 487 -9.43 0.53 3.36
C GLU A 487 -10.83 -0.07 3.20
N LEU A 488 -11.19 -1.01 4.09
CA LEU A 488 -12.46 -1.73 4.07
C LEU A 488 -13.11 -1.65 5.46
N PRO A 489 -14.01 -0.67 5.70
CA PRO A 489 -14.51 -0.37 7.04
C PRO A 489 -15.46 -1.41 7.64
N TYR A 490 -16.05 -2.31 6.83
CA TYR A 490 -16.96 -3.34 7.32
C TYR A 490 -16.21 -4.65 7.58
N ASN A 491 -15.87 -4.93 8.83
CA ASN A 491 -15.15 -6.14 9.22
C ASN A 491 -16.13 -7.28 9.44
N LYS A 492 -16.22 -8.20 8.46
CA LYS A 492 -17.18 -9.29 8.48
C LYS A 492 -16.67 -10.47 9.29
N ILE A 493 -17.46 -10.90 10.27
CA ILE A 493 -17.25 -12.09 11.09
C ILE A 493 -18.53 -12.93 11.07
N GLY A 494 -18.53 -14.00 10.28
CA GLY A 494 -19.75 -14.79 10.03
C GLY A 494 -20.78 -13.98 9.26
N GLN A 495 -21.99 -13.86 9.81
CA GLN A 495 -23.11 -13.08 9.22
C GLN A 495 -23.15 -11.61 9.67
N TYR A 496 -22.27 -11.23 10.59
CA TYR A 496 -22.23 -9.88 11.16
C TYR A 496 -21.12 -9.06 10.49
N ILE A 497 -21.39 -7.77 10.37
CA ILE A 497 -20.39 -6.76 10.05
C ILE A 497 -20.10 -5.96 11.32
N PHE A 498 -18.83 -5.85 11.66
CA PHE A 498 -18.33 -5.03 12.76
C PHE A 498 -17.73 -3.74 12.19
N GLN A 499 -18.04 -2.62 12.83
CA GLN A 499 -17.46 -1.33 12.51
C GLN A 499 -16.83 -0.70 13.74
N PHE A 500 -15.68 -0.08 13.52
CA PHE A 500 -14.89 0.59 14.53
C PHE A 500 -15.09 2.10 14.39
N PRO A 501 -15.78 2.79 15.31
CA PRO A 501 -16.01 4.23 15.23
C PRO A 501 -14.71 5.03 15.01
N TRP A 502 -13.66 4.67 15.73
CA TRP A 502 -12.32 5.28 15.67
C TRP A 502 -11.59 5.11 14.32
N VAL A 503 -12.08 4.22 13.44
CA VAL A 503 -11.64 4.16 12.04
C VAL A 503 -12.66 4.81 11.13
N ALA A 504 -13.93 4.41 11.25
CA ALA A 504 -14.98 4.80 10.33
C ALA A 504 -15.15 6.34 10.28
N GLY A 505 -15.05 7.03 11.42
CA GLY A 505 -15.14 8.49 11.49
C GLY A 505 -13.91 9.23 10.95
N LYS A 506 -12.71 8.62 11.01
CA LYS A 506 -11.44 9.28 10.71
C LYS A 506 -10.76 8.83 9.41
N GLN A 507 -11.26 7.79 8.75
CA GLN A 507 -10.62 7.23 7.56
C GLN A 507 -10.59 8.21 6.38
N ASN A 508 -9.54 8.13 5.58
CA ASN A 508 -9.49 8.82 4.29
C ASN A 508 -10.22 7.98 3.22
N ASN A 509 -11.50 8.29 3.02
CA ASN A 509 -12.40 7.59 2.10
C ASN A 509 -11.91 7.55 0.63
N LEU A 510 -11.24 8.60 0.17
CA LEU A 510 -10.63 8.64 -1.16
C LEU A 510 -9.50 7.60 -1.28
N THR A 511 -8.57 7.60 -0.31
CA THR A 511 -7.47 6.63 -0.29
C THR A 511 -8.00 5.20 -0.17
N ALA A 512 -9.03 4.99 0.66
CA ALA A 512 -9.73 3.72 0.77
C ALA A 512 -10.30 3.28 -0.59
N ALA A 513 -10.99 4.16 -1.31
CA ALA A 513 -11.54 3.86 -2.64
C ALA A 513 -10.45 3.49 -3.65
N VAL A 514 -9.42 4.34 -3.78
CA VAL A 514 -8.31 4.10 -4.71
C VAL A 514 -7.61 2.77 -4.41
N ASN A 515 -7.33 2.48 -3.14
CA ASN A 515 -6.63 1.25 -2.79
C ASN A 515 -7.52 0.01 -2.91
N SER A 516 -8.81 0.11 -2.60
CA SER A 516 -9.77 -0.98 -2.86
C SER A 516 -9.80 -1.33 -4.35
N LEU A 517 -9.74 -0.33 -5.24
CA LEU A 517 -9.77 -0.55 -6.69
C LEU A 517 -8.42 -0.98 -7.28
N ARG A 518 -7.29 -0.41 -6.81
CA ARG A 518 -5.96 -0.58 -7.43
C ARG A 518 -5.00 -1.48 -6.65
N ARG A 519 -5.17 -1.61 -5.35
CA ARG A 519 -4.33 -2.45 -4.47
C ARG A 519 -4.97 -3.81 -4.23
N LEU A 520 -6.25 -3.83 -3.86
CA LEU A 520 -7.01 -5.06 -3.60
C LEU A 520 -7.64 -5.59 -4.90
N GLY A 521 -8.17 -4.69 -5.73
CA GLY A 521 -8.76 -4.98 -7.03
C GLY A 521 -7.78 -5.11 -8.21
N MET A 522 -6.52 -5.47 -7.97
CA MET A 522 -5.47 -5.46 -9.02
C MET A 522 -5.69 -6.44 -10.19
N HIS A 523 -6.67 -7.34 -10.08
CA HIS A 523 -7.05 -8.32 -11.11
C HIS A 523 -8.45 -8.06 -11.69
N ARG A 524 -9.02 -6.87 -11.47
CA ARG A 524 -10.30 -6.48 -12.07
C ARG A 524 -10.22 -6.43 -13.60
N ASN A 525 -11.24 -6.96 -14.25
CA ASN A 525 -11.31 -7.04 -15.72
C ASN A 525 -11.37 -5.64 -16.37
N GLU A 526 -11.88 -4.63 -15.66
CA GLU A 526 -12.04 -3.29 -16.20
C GLU A 526 -10.73 -2.48 -16.25
N LEU A 527 -9.66 -2.93 -15.59
CA LEU A 527 -8.43 -2.14 -15.42
C LEU A 527 -7.79 -1.71 -16.75
N GLN A 528 -7.85 -2.56 -17.77
CA GLN A 528 -7.31 -2.23 -19.10
C GLN A 528 -8.10 -1.08 -19.73
N GLU A 529 -9.42 -1.17 -19.70
CA GLU A 529 -10.29 -0.15 -20.27
C GLU A 529 -10.25 1.16 -19.47
N GLU A 530 -10.17 1.07 -18.13
CA GLU A 530 -9.92 2.20 -17.25
C GLU A 530 -8.62 2.92 -17.64
N THR A 531 -7.53 2.17 -17.90
CA THR A 531 -6.24 2.74 -18.31
C THR A 531 -6.33 3.45 -19.66
N ARG A 532 -6.98 2.83 -20.65
CA ARG A 532 -7.22 3.42 -21.98
C ARG A 532 -7.98 4.75 -21.88
N ARG A 533 -8.98 4.83 -20.99
CA ARG A 533 -9.72 6.07 -20.74
C ARG A 533 -8.87 7.17 -20.11
N VAL A 534 -7.92 6.82 -19.22
CA VAL A 534 -6.96 7.82 -18.68
C VAL A 534 -6.12 8.40 -19.83
N GLU A 535 -5.60 7.56 -20.71
CA GLU A 535 -4.75 7.98 -21.83
C GLU A 535 -5.51 8.89 -22.81
N GLN A 536 -6.75 8.52 -23.14
CA GLN A 536 -7.62 9.32 -24.01
C GLN A 536 -7.94 10.69 -23.40
N ARG A 537 -8.37 10.73 -22.14
CA ARG A 537 -8.68 11.98 -21.43
C ARG A 537 -7.46 12.88 -21.32
N LEU A 538 -6.30 12.32 -20.97
CA LEU A 538 -5.05 13.07 -20.93
C LEU A 538 -4.72 13.65 -22.32
N GLY A 539 -4.94 12.88 -23.38
CA GLY A 539 -4.74 13.34 -24.75
C GLY A 539 -5.68 14.49 -25.14
N GLU A 540 -6.94 14.44 -24.73
CA GLU A 540 -7.90 15.53 -24.91
C GLU A 540 -7.48 16.80 -24.15
N LEU A 541 -7.01 16.67 -22.91
CA LEU A 541 -6.48 17.80 -22.13
C LEU A 541 -5.27 18.45 -22.82
N PHE A 542 -4.36 17.67 -23.40
CA PHE A 542 -3.27 18.21 -24.20
C PHE A 542 -3.77 18.92 -25.46
N LYS A 543 -4.76 18.36 -26.17
CA LYS A 543 -5.36 19.02 -27.35
C LYS A 543 -6.00 20.36 -27.01
N GLN A 544 -6.69 20.45 -25.87
CA GLN A 544 -7.26 21.72 -25.36
C GLN A 544 -6.18 22.78 -25.07
N ARG A 545 -4.95 22.36 -24.79
CA ARG A 545 -3.78 23.23 -24.62
C ARG A 545 -3.02 23.49 -25.92
N GLY A 546 -3.57 23.13 -27.07
CA GLY A 546 -3.01 23.40 -28.40
C GLY A 546 -2.07 22.31 -28.95
N PHE A 547 -1.86 21.21 -28.24
CA PHE A 547 -0.99 20.13 -28.72
C PHE A 547 -1.67 19.32 -29.83
N ASN A 548 -0.88 18.88 -30.80
CA ASN A 548 -1.25 17.77 -31.67
C ASN A 548 -0.94 16.47 -30.93
N VAL A 549 -1.93 15.58 -30.78
CA VAL A 549 -1.79 14.40 -29.92
C VAL A 549 -2.18 13.13 -30.66
N VAL A 550 -1.31 12.11 -30.56
CA VAL A 550 -1.59 10.73 -30.94
C VAL A 550 -1.60 9.87 -29.68
N VAL A 551 -2.65 9.05 -29.51
CA VAL A 551 -2.83 8.16 -28.35
C VAL A 551 -2.73 6.71 -28.83
N GLY A 552 -2.00 5.86 -28.09
CA GLY A 552 -1.88 4.43 -28.37
C GLY A 552 -1.13 4.07 -29.65
N TYR A 553 -0.10 4.84 -30.02
CA TYR A 553 0.63 4.63 -31.27
C TYR A 553 1.52 3.39 -31.20
N HIS A 554 1.46 2.53 -32.20
CA HIS A 554 2.32 1.35 -32.31
C HIS A 554 3.39 1.57 -33.38
N PRO A 555 4.67 1.78 -33.01
CA PRO A 555 5.74 1.85 -33.99
C PRO A 555 5.89 0.51 -34.74
N PRO A 556 6.26 0.53 -36.03
CA PRO A 556 6.61 -0.66 -36.80
C PRO A 556 7.64 -1.52 -36.08
N ILE A 557 7.49 -2.83 -36.18
CA ILE A 557 8.44 -3.80 -35.63
C ILE A 557 9.62 -3.91 -36.61
N ASN A 558 10.77 -3.35 -36.23
CA ASN A 558 12.02 -3.48 -36.99
C ASN A 558 12.98 -4.41 -36.25
N GLY A 559 13.25 -5.60 -36.80
CA GLY A 559 14.18 -6.57 -36.22
C GLY A 559 13.60 -7.35 -35.03
N LYS A 560 14.45 -7.72 -34.06
CA LYS A 560 14.09 -8.58 -32.91
C LYS A 560 13.40 -7.84 -31.76
N ASP A 561 13.48 -6.51 -31.71
CA ASP A 561 12.96 -5.73 -30.60
C ASP A 561 11.63 -5.05 -30.96
N ASN A 562 10.53 -5.55 -30.37
CA ASN A 562 9.23 -4.89 -30.44
C ASN A 562 9.20 -3.72 -29.43
N PRO A 563 9.06 -2.45 -29.87
CA PRO A 563 8.98 -1.29 -28.99
C PRO A 563 7.67 -1.24 -28.18
N GLY A 564 6.61 -1.89 -28.68
CA GLY A 564 5.27 -1.86 -28.11
C GLY A 564 4.54 -0.54 -28.33
N GLU A 565 3.33 -0.45 -27.80
CA GLU A 565 2.48 0.75 -27.81
C GLU A 565 3.14 1.94 -27.11
N ILE A 566 3.01 3.14 -27.66
CA ILE A 566 3.30 4.41 -27.01
C ILE A 566 1.97 5.03 -26.56
N ASP A 567 1.83 5.25 -25.26
CA ASP A 567 0.58 5.72 -24.65
C ASP A 567 0.17 7.09 -25.22
N LEU A 568 1.06 8.11 -25.18
CA LEU A 568 0.81 9.40 -25.84
C LEU A 568 2.05 9.98 -26.52
N ILE A 569 1.83 10.59 -27.68
CA ILE A 569 2.76 11.45 -28.40
C ILE A 569 2.11 12.83 -28.52
N CYS A 570 2.69 13.86 -27.91
CA CYS A 570 2.17 15.23 -27.96
C CYS A 570 3.19 16.16 -28.65
N HIS A 571 2.74 16.97 -29.60
CA HIS A 571 3.59 17.91 -30.34
C HIS A 571 3.03 19.34 -30.32
N LEU A 572 3.87 20.30 -29.92
CA LEU A 572 3.59 21.73 -29.96
C LEU A 572 4.90 22.50 -30.21
N ASP A 573 4.91 23.43 -31.16
CA ASP A 573 6.03 24.33 -31.46
C ASP A 573 7.40 23.64 -31.63
N GLY A 574 7.43 22.52 -32.36
CA GLY A 574 8.64 21.74 -32.60
C GLY A 574 9.14 20.96 -31.37
N LYS A 575 8.39 20.97 -30.27
CA LYS A 575 8.64 20.13 -29.09
C LYS A 575 7.77 18.89 -29.15
N LEU A 576 8.39 17.75 -28.89
CA LEU A 576 7.74 16.45 -28.85
C LEU A 576 7.81 15.89 -27.43
N LEU A 577 6.66 15.52 -26.86
CA LEU A 577 6.55 14.82 -25.60
C LEU A 577 6.15 13.37 -25.88
N LEU A 578 6.95 12.44 -25.34
CA LEU A 578 6.66 11.02 -25.33
C LEU A 578 6.27 10.64 -23.90
N LEU A 579 5.05 10.17 -23.69
CA LEU A 579 4.53 9.91 -22.36
C LEU A 579 4.17 8.44 -22.18
N GLU A 580 4.53 7.92 -21.01
CA GLU A 580 4.03 6.65 -20.49
C GLU A 580 3.16 6.96 -19.29
N VAL A 581 1.92 6.48 -19.29
CA VAL A 581 0.96 6.66 -18.21
C VAL A 581 0.96 5.42 -17.33
N LYS A 582 0.93 5.63 -16.01
CA LYS A 582 0.82 4.58 -15.00
C LYS A 582 -0.21 4.96 -13.96
N SER A 583 -1.26 4.16 -13.85
CA SER A 583 -2.26 4.27 -12.79
C SER A 583 -2.00 3.21 -11.73
N GLY A 584 -2.01 3.59 -10.45
CA GLY A 584 -1.69 2.69 -9.34
C GLY A 584 -2.26 3.17 -8.01
N TYR A 585 -2.09 2.36 -6.98
CA TYR A 585 -2.62 2.64 -5.64
C TYR A 585 -1.76 3.67 -4.86
N ILE A 586 -2.34 4.25 -3.81
CA ILE A 586 -1.66 5.19 -2.91
C ILE A 586 -0.85 4.39 -1.88
N ARG A 587 0.47 4.60 -1.90
CA ARG A 587 1.45 3.87 -1.09
C ARG A 587 1.60 4.53 0.26
N ARG A 588 1.82 3.72 1.31
CA ARG A 588 1.94 4.22 2.68
C ARG A 588 3.32 4.06 3.32
N SER A 589 4.26 3.34 2.68
CA SER A 589 5.59 3.12 3.24
C SER A 589 6.72 3.32 2.23
N THR A 590 7.89 3.67 2.75
CA THR A 590 9.14 3.84 1.99
C THR A 590 9.44 2.62 1.13
N LYS A 591 9.24 1.42 1.66
CA LYS A 591 9.39 0.17 0.92
C LYS A 591 8.44 0.06 -0.28
N GLU A 592 7.16 0.40 -0.12
CA GLU A 592 6.21 0.38 -1.22
C GLU A 592 6.61 1.38 -2.32
N VAL A 593 7.05 2.58 -1.93
CA VAL A 593 7.53 3.63 -2.84
C VAL A 593 8.78 3.17 -3.58
N TRP A 594 9.77 2.63 -2.86
CA TRP A 594 11.00 2.11 -3.42
C TRP A 594 10.74 0.97 -4.41
N LEU A 595 9.86 0.01 -4.06
CA LEU A 595 9.46 -1.08 -4.94
C LEU A 595 8.79 -0.58 -6.22
N HIS A 596 7.96 0.46 -6.14
CA HIS A 596 7.35 1.04 -7.33
C HIS A 596 8.35 1.77 -8.22
N ARG A 597 9.24 2.55 -7.62
CA ARG A 597 10.32 3.25 -8.34
C ARG A 597 11.21 2.26 -9.08
N THR A 598 11.69 1.24 -8.40
CA THR A 598 12.68 0.29 -8.92
C THR A 598 12.11 -0.77 -9.85
N ASN A 599 10.83 -1.12 -9.72
CA ASN A 599 10.19 -2.09 -10.60
C ASN A 599 9.38 -1.43 -11.71
N THR A 600 8.40 -0.58 -11.37
CA THR A 600 7.44 -0.04 -12.33
C THR A 600 7.99 1.16 -13.08
N LEU A 601 8.46 2.19 -12.37
CA LEU A 601 8.92 3.43 -13.01
C LEU A 601 10.23 3.22 -13.77
N ARG A 602 11.18 2.44 -13.22
CA ARG A 602 12.38 2.02 -13.94
C ARG A 602 12.04 1.30 -15.25
N LYS A 603 11.08 0.36 -15.22
CA LYS A 603 10.68 -0.38 -16.42
C LYS A 603 10.01 0.54 -17.44
N ALA A 604 9.14 1.46 -17.00
CA ALA A 604 8.52 2.47 -17.84
C ALA A 604 9.58 3.37 -18.52
N ALA A 605 10.55 3.88 -17.76
CA ALA A 605 11.66 4.67 -18.30
C ALA A 605 12.49 3.89 -19.34
N TRP A 606 12.78 2.62 -19.07
CA TRP A 606 13.46 1.74 -20.02
C TRP A 606 12.64 1.51 -21.30
N GLN A 607 11.33 1.30 -21.18
CA GLN A 607 10.43 1.17 -22.34
C GLN A 607 10.36 2.45 -23.16
N LEU A 608 10.28 3.62 -22.51
CA LEU A 608 10.28 4.93 -23.16
C LEU A 608 11.54 5.17 -23.99
N ASN A 609 12.73 4.80 -23.48
CA ASN A 609 13.97 4.94 -24.25
C ASN A 609 13.95 4.13 -25.55
N ARG A 610 13.46 2.89 -25.51
CA ARG A 610 13.32 2.03 -26.69
C ARG A 610 12.28 2.58 -27.68
N LYS A 611 11.13 3.04 -27.16
CA LYS A 611 10.06 3.66 -27.95
C LYS A 611 10.54 4.95 -28.64
N ARG A 612 11.35 5.77 -27.95
CA ARG A 612 11.97 6.97 -28.52
C ARG A 612 12.86 6.64 -29.72
N GLU A 613 13.71 5.63 -29.61
CA GLU A 613 14.59 5.21 -30.72
C GLU A 613 13.78 4.78 -31.94
N ALA A 614 12.72 4.00 -31.76
CA ALA A 614 11.83 3.60 -32.84
C ALA A 614 11.12 4.80 -33.50
N LEU A 615 10.71 5.80 -32.71
CA LEU A 615 10.04 7.00 -33.23
C LEU A 615 10.99 7.92 -34.01
N MET A 616 12.24 8.07 -33.57
CA MET A 616 13.26 8.90 -34.24
C MET A 616 13.55 8.43 -35.67
N VAL A 617 13.42 7.13 -35.96
CA VAL A 617 13.58 6.58 -37.31
C VAL A 617 12.48 7.07 -38.27
N ILE A 618 11.29 7.37 -37.74
CA ILE A 618 10.08 7.63 -38.54
C ILE A 618 9.75 9.13 -38.59
N LEU A 619 10.23 9.90 -37.61
CA LEU A 619 10.08 11.36 -37.53
C LEU A 619 10.40 12.11 -38.84
N PRO A 620 11.48 11.80 -39.59
CA PRO A 620 11.76 12.43 -40.88
C PRO A 620 10.66 12.19 -41.94
N PHE A 621 10.05 11.00 -41.93
CA PHE A 621 8.96 10.64 -42.84
C PHE A 621 7.63 11.30 -42.44
N LEU A 622 7.41 11.58 -41.15
CA LEU A 622 6.26 12.33 -40.65
C LEU A 622 6.38 13.84 -40.88
N ALA A 623 7.60 14.38 -40.93
CA ALA A 623 7.85 15.77 -41.28
C ALA A 623 7.79 16.01 -42.81
N GLY A 624 8.11 14.99 -43.62
CA GLY A 624 8.07 15.04 -45.09
C GLY A 624 6.67 14.99 -45.71
N THR A 625 5.63 14.63 -44.95
CA THR A 625 4.24 14.57 -45.43
C THR A 625 3.47 15.89 -45.30
N LYS A 626 4.13 17.00 -44.99
CA LYS A 626 3.65 18.36 -45.28
C LYS A 626 4.16 18.86 -46.64
N SER A 627 3.76 18.21 -47.74
CA SER A 627 3.93 18.77 -49.10
C SER A 627 3.11 18.08 -50.21
N ARG A 628 1.95 17.49 -49.90
CA ARG A 628 0.97 17.12 -50.94
C ARG A 628 -0.46 17.40 -50.46
N SER A 629 -0.81 18.68 -50.47
CA SER A 629 -2.16 19.14 -50.79
C SER A 629 -2.35 19.08 -52.30
#